data_AF-A0A0D2MAU3-F1
#
_entry.id   AF-A0A0D2MAU3-F1
#
_cell.length_a   1.000
_cell.length_b   1.000
_cell.length_c   1.000
_cell.angle_alpha   90.00
_cell.angle_beta   90.00
_cell.angle_gamma   90.00
#
_symmetry.space_group_name_H-M   'P 1'
#
loop_
_entity.id
_entity.type
_entity.pdbx_description
1 polymer ?
#
loop_
_entity_poly.entity_id
_entity_poly.type
_entity_poly.pdbx_seq_one_letter_code
_entity_poly.pdbx_strand_id
1 'polypeptide(L)'
;FLPKLQDHLLGRLTGREFDGDMHEEFTDSDRNSIRFLGGKIYSVQTCRIYYTSYDLQRQYDVINPCAHPDIILRSPITEAGAEPYWYARVIGVYHAKVWAENPAIPGGKITRRMDFLWVRWFGDEPGYRSGFRRARLPKIGFVESTDDFAFSFVDPANVIRGCHLIPAFNAGRGTTLLPQSRSIARRLNPEDIDDWLNFYVNM
;
A
#
# COMPACT_ATOMS: atom_id res chain seq x y z
N PHE A 1 -10.77 7.86 -4.20
CA PHE A 1 -9.90 7.14 -5.16
C PHE A 1 -9.16 8.12 -6.08
N LEU A 2 -9.83 8.83 -6.99
CA LEU A 2 -9.15 9.63 -8.02
C LEU A 2 -8.27 10.78 -7.48
N PRO A 3 -8.72 11.61 -6.51
CA PRO A 3 -7.88 12.68 -5.97
C PRO A 3 -6.58 12.13 -5.35
N LYS A 4 -6.70 11.10 -4.50
CA LYS A 4 -5.55 10.39 -3.92
C LYS A 4 -4.60 9.82 -4.97
N LEU A 5 -5.13 9.32 -6.09
CA LEU A 5 -4.29 8.83 -7.18
C LEU A 5 -3.52 9.97 -7.85
N GLN A 6 -4.17 11.10 -8.09
CA GLN A 6 -3.52 12.28 -8.66
C GLN A 6 -2.43 12.80 -7.72
N ASP A 7 -2.72 12.89 -6.42
CA ASP A 7 -1.76 13.34 -5.40
C ASP A 7 -0.53 12.43 -5.35
N HIS A 8 -0.75 11.10 -5.33
CA HIS A 8 0.34 10.11 -5.39
C HIS A 8 1.20 10.25 -6.66
N LEU A 9 0.57 10.45 -7.83
CA LEU A 9 1.29 10.62 -9.09
C LEU A 9 2.03 11.97 -9.15
N LEU A 10 1.45 13.05 -8.62
CA LEU A 10 2.11 14.36 -8.52
C LEU A 10 3.35 14.29 -7.62
N GLY A 11 3.23 13.68 -6.44
CA GLY A 11 4.36 13.52 -5.51
C GLY A 11 5.53 12.81 -6.17
N ARG A 12 5.24 11.73 -6.91
CA ARG A 12 6.26 11.00 -7.67
C ARG A 12 6.83 11.80 -8.84
N LEU A 13 6.02 12.56 -9.58
CA LEU A 13 6.50 13.38 -10.70
C LEU A 13 7.38 14.54 -10.25
N THR A 14 7.15 15.06 -9.04
CA THR A 14 7.96 16.11 -8.40
C THR A 14 9.20 15.57 -7.68
N GLY A 15 9.34 14.25 -7.57
CA GLY A 15 10.50 13.60 -6.95
C GLY A 15 10.49 13.65 -5.42
N ARG A 16 9.31 13.79 -4.80
CA ARG A 16 9.15 13.76 -3.35
C ARG A 16 9.34 12.34 -2.82
N GLU A 17 9.91 12.24 -1.62
CA GLU A 17 10.01 10.98 -0.90
C GLU A 17 8.63 10.50 -0.41
N PHE A 18 8.51 9.21 -0.15
CA PHE A 18 7.27 8.63 0.36
C PHE A 18 7.12 8.90 1.86
N ASP A 19 6.06 9.60 2.22
CA ASP A 19 5.71 10.01 3.59
C ASP A 19 4.45 9.30 4.13
N GLY A 20 3.98 8.26 3.44
CA GLY A 20 2.76 7.55 3.79
C GLY A 20 1.48 8.09 3.17
N ASP A 21 1.60 8.94 2.14
CA ASP A 21 0.47 9.57 1.46
C ASP A 21 -0.34 10.53 2.35
N MET A 22 0.33 11.23 3.27
CA MET A 22 -0.20 12.38 4.03
C MET A 22 -0.29 13.64 3.14
N HIS A 23 -0.74 13.48 1.88
CA HIS A 23 -0.63 14.49 0.81
C HIS A 23 -1.77 15.53 0.88
N GLU A 24 -1.85 16.29 1.97
CA GLU A 24 -2.78 17.43 2.08
C GLU A 24 -2.30 18.67 1.31
N GLU A 25 -1.14 18.61 0.65
CA GLU A 25 -0.50 19.81 0.09
C GLU A 25 -0.91 20.16 -1.35
N PHE A 26 -1.49 19.23 -2.12
CA PHE A 26 -1.82 19.50 -3.52
C PHE A 26 -3.17 20.18 -3.68
N THR A 27 -3.17 21.32 -4.37
CA THR A 27 -4.40 22.05 -4.68
C THR A 27 -5.15 21.38 -5.84
N ASP A 28 -6.43 21.71 -6.01
CA ASP A 28 -7.21 21.23 -7.15
C ASP A 28 -6.62 21.69 -8.49
N SER A 29 -5.95 22.85 -8.52
CA SER A 29 -5.22 23.32 -9.70
C SER A 29 -4.06 22.38 -10.06
N ASP A 30 -3.30 21.91 -9.06
CA ASP A 30 -2.22 20.96 -9.26
C ASP A 30 -2.75 19.61 -9.75
N ARG A 31 -3.83 19.11 -9.15
CA ARG A 31 -4.49 17.86 -9.58
C ARG A 31 -4.99 17.95 -11.02
N ASN A 32 -5.50 19.10 -11.42
CA ASN A 32 -5.95 19.38 -12.78
C ASN A 32 -4.81 19.47 -13.80
N SER A 33 -3.55 19.59 -13.36
CA SER A 33 -2.39 19.60 -14.26
C SER A 33 -2.01 18.21 -14.79
N ILE A 34 -2.41 17.13 -14.11
CA ILE A 34 -2.16 15.75 -14.59
C ILE A 34 -3.09 15.42 -15.75
N ARG A 35 -2.51 14.74 -16.75
CA ARG A 35 -3.23 14.13 -17.85
C ARG A 35 -2.84 12.67 -18.00
N PHE A 36 -3.87 11.82 -18.00
CA PHE A 36 -3.76 10.41 -18.36
C PHE A 36 -3.83 10.29 -19.88
N LEU A 37 -2.82 9.69 -20.51
CA LEU A 37 -2.79 9.48 -21.95
C LEU A 37 -3.98 8.61 -22.37
N GLY A 38 -4.86 9.18 -23.20
CA GLY A 38 -6.08 8.52 -23.64
C GLY A 38 -7.12 8.29 -22.54
N GLY A 39 -6.98 8.92 -21.36
CA GLY A 39 -7.92 8.80 -20.25
C GLY A 39 -7.99 7.38 -19.66
N LYS A 40 -6.92 6.59 -19.79
CA LYS A 40 -6.92 5.16 -19.44
C LYS A 40 -5.96 4.84 -18.30
N ILE A 41 -6.45 4.03 -17.38
CA ILE A 41 -5.67 3.30 -16.39
C ILE A 41 -5.80 1.82 -16.72
N TYR A 42 -4.68 1.10 -16.73
CA TYR A 42 -4.64 -0.32 -17.04
C TYR A 42 -4.47 -1.10 -15.74
N SER A 43 -5.30 -2.13 -15.54
CA SER A 43 -5.13 -3.09 -14.45
C SER A 43 -4.24 -4.24 -14.90
N VAL A 44 -3.33 -4.66 -14.03
CA VAL A 44 -2.42 -5.79 -14.24
C VAL A 44 -2.69 -6.84 -13.17
N GLN A 45 -2.43 -8.10 -13.50
CA GLN A 45 -2.68 -9.21 -12.59
C GLN A 45 -1.61 -9.34 -11.50
N THR A 46 -0.35 -9.06 -11.82
CA THR A 46 0.79 -9.31 -10.92
C THR A 46 1.83 -8.20 -10.98
N CYS A 47 2.48 -7.94 -9.85
CA CYS A 47 3.67 -7.10 -9.75
C CYS A 47 4.86 -7.93 -9.28
N ARG A 48 6.05 -7.73 -9.85
CA ARG A 48 7.27 -8.43 -9.44
C ARG A 48 8.21 -7.46 -8.73
N ILE A 49 8.52 -7.74 -7.48
CA ILE A 49 9.42 -6.94 -6.65
C ILE A 49 10.73 -7.72 -6.49
N TYR A 50 11.86 -7.07 -6.77
CA TYR A 50 13.19 -7.66 -6.56
C TYR A 50 13.75 -7.19 -5.23
N TYR A 51 14.35 -8.11 -4.49
CA TYR A 51 15.02 -7.81 -3.23
C TYR A 51 16.33 -8.59 -3.12
N THR A 52 17.21 -8.11 -2.25
CA THR A 52 18.45 -8.79 -1.90
C THR A 52 18.19 -9.64 -0.65
N SER A 53 18.35 -10.95 -0.76
CA SER A 53 18.28 -11.86 0.38
C SER A 53 19.52 -11.76 1.28
N TYR A 54 19.44 -12.34 2.48
CA TYR A 54 20.50 -12.26 3.50
C TYR A 54 21.86 -12.81 3.04
N ASP A 55 21.86 -13.78 2.13
CA ASP A 55 23.05 -14.36 1.50
C ASP A 55 23.58 -13.51 0.32
N LEU A 56 23.11 -12.26 0.20
CA LEU A 56 23.45 -11.30 -0.85
C LEU A 56 23.04 -11.73 -2.27
N GLN A 57 22.13 -12.70 -2.39
CA GLN A 57 21.56 -13.08 -3.68
C GLN A 57 20.39 -12.17 -4.05
N ARG A 58 20.17 -12.00 -5.35
CA ARG A 58 19.00 -11.28 -5.86
C ARG A 58 17.85 -12.26 -6.01
N GLN A 59 16.79 -12.04 -5.24
CA GLN A 59 15.54 -12.78 -5.31
C GLN A 59 14.40 -11.87 -5.75
N TYR A 60 13.21 -12.46 -5.88
CA TYR A 60 12.01 -11.72 -6.23
C TYR A 60 10.77 -12.34 -5.61
N ASP A 61 9.81 -11.49 -5.28
CA ASP A 61 8.47 -11.87 -4.90
C ASP A 61 7.49 -11.45 -6.00
N VAL A 62 6.44 -12.25 -6.18
CA VAL A 62 5.34 -11.94 -7.10
C VAL A 62 4.12 -11.57 -6.28
N ILE A 63 3.76 -10.30 -6.30
CA ILE A 63 2.56 -9.79 -5.66
C ILE A 63 1.38 -10.05 -6.56
N ASN A 64 0.41 -10.78 -6.05
CA ASN A 64 -0.84 -11.11 -6.73
C ASN A 64 -1.99 -10.79 -5.78
N PRO A 65 -2.85 -9.79 -6.10
CA PRO A 65 -4.00 -9.41 -5.28
C PRO A 65 -4.94 -10.56 -4.91
N CYS A 66 -4.94 -11.65 -5.69
CA CYS A 66 -5.81 -12.81 -5.50
C CYS A 66 -5.12 -14.01 -4.81
N ALA A 67 -3.84 -13.93 -4.44
CA ALA A 67 -3.13 -15.06 -3.82
C ALA A 67 -2.13 -14.62 -2.75
N HIS A 68 -1.18 -13.76 -3.11
CA HIS A 68 -0.14 -13.24 -2.21
C HIS A 68 -0.12 -11.70 -2.30
N PRO A 69 -1.12 -11.03 -1.68
CA PRO A 69 -1.31 -9.59 -1.83
C PRO A 69 -0.52 -8.76 -0.82
N ASP A 70 0.02 -9.38 0.23
CA ASP A 70 0.57 -8.67 1.37
C ASP A 70 2.01 -8.22 1.11
N ILE A 71 2.29 -6.96 1.40
CA ILE A 71 3.56 -6.29 1.15
C ILE A 71 4.08 -5.62 2.43
N ILE A 72 5.40 -5.48 2.49
CA ILE A 72 6.10 -4.75 3.56
C ILE A 72 6.86 -3.57 2.98
N LEU A 73 6.76 -2.42 3.66
CA LEU A 73 7.42 -1.18 3.31
C LEU A 73 8.22 -0.67 4.50
N ARG A 74 9.20 0.20 4.23
CA ARG A 74 9.89 0.95 5.28
C ARG A 74 8.96 2.02 5.83
N SER A 75 8.84 2.09 7.16
CA SER A 75 8.12 3.18 7.81
C SER A 75 8.86 4.51 7.59
N PRO A 76 8.15 5.59 7.21
CA PRO A 76 8.73 6.93 7.17
C PRO A 76 8.93 7.52 8.58
N ILE A 77 8.32 6.92 9.62
CA ILE A 77 8.43 7.40 11.00
C ILE A 77 9.77 6.97 11.59
N THR A 78 10.62 7.95 11.93
CA THR A 78 11.97 7.72 12.48
C THR A 78 12.07 7.90 13.99
N GLU A 79 10.94 8.08 14.69
CA GLU A 79 10.92 8.31 16.13
C GLU A 79 11.36 7.06 16.93
N ALA A 80 11.93 7.30 18.11
CA ALA A 80 12.42 6.23 18.97
C ALA A 80 11.26 5.34 19.46
N GLY A 81 11.26 4.08 19.05
CA GLY A 81 10.21 3.12 19.38
C GLY A 81 9.09 3.01 18.34
N ALA A 82 9.18 3.74 17.22
CA ALA A 82 8.29 3.55 16.09
C ALA A 82 8.53 2.18 15.42
N GLU A 83 7.46 1.59 14.90
CA GLU A 83 7.55 0.37 14.11
C GLU A 83 8.36 0.65 12.83
N PRO A 84 9.46 -0.09 12.58
CA PRO A 84 10.37 0.19 11.46
C PRO A 84 9.75 -0.13 10.09
N TYR A 85 8.67 -0.91 10.09
CA TYR A 85 8.03 -1.39 8.88
C TYR A 85 6.53 -1.17 8.92
N TRP A 86 5.98 -0.81 7.77
CA TRP A 86 4.55 -0.79 7.52
C TRP A 86 4.14 -1.97 6.66
N TYR A 87 2.89 -2.39 6.84
CA TYR A 87 2.32 -3.51 6.11
C TYR A 87 1.08 -3.05 5.38
N ALA A 88 0.88 -3.57 4.17
CA ALA A 88 -0.33 -3.30 3.42
C ALA A 88 -0.76 -4.53 2.62
N ARG A 89 -2.06 -4.61 2.34
CA ARG A 89 -2.64 -5.60 1.43
C ARG A 89 -2.95 -4.94 0.10
N VAL A 90 -2.35 -5.44 -0.97
CA VAL A 90 -2.60 -4.94 -2.33
C VAL A 90 -3.97 -5.40 -2.82
N ILE A 91 -4.82 -4.44 -3.16
CA ILE A 91 -6.14 -4.65 -3.75
C ILE A 91 -6.05 -4.76 -5.28
N GLY A 92 -5.18 -3.96 -5.88
CA GLY A 92 -4.99 -3.95 -7.33
C GLY A 92 -3.64 -3.40 -7.75
N VAL A 93 -3.13 -3.96 -8.85
CA VAL A 93 -1.91 -3.49 -9.53
C VAL A 93 -2.36 -2.73 -10.77
N TYR A 94 -1.83 -1.52 -10.94
CA TYR A 94 -2.21 -0.66 -12.05
C TYR A 94 -1.01 0.01 -12.69
N HIS A 95 -1.17 0.43 -13.93
CA HIS A 95 -0.27 1.38 -14.55
C HIS A 95 -1.03 2.38 -15.42
N ALA A 96 -0.44 3.56 -15.58
CA ALA A 96 -0.93 4.56 -16.50
C ALA A 96 0.22 5.27 -17.20
N LYS A 97 -0.05 5.78 -18.40
CA LYS A 97 0.84 6.73 -19.06
C LYS A 97 0.36 8.12 -18.69
N VAL A 98 1.19 8.90 -18.03
CA VAL A 98 0.82 10.23 -17.52
C VAL A 98 1.84 11.27 -17.95
N TRP A 99 1.36 12.47 -18.17
CA TRP A 99 2.18 13.67 -18.26
C TRP A 99 1.47 14.77 -17.46
N ALA A 100 2.24 15.78 -17.05
CA ALA A 100 1.69 16.89 -16.31
C ALA A 100 2.24 18.20 -16.86
N GLU A 101 1.40 19.24 -16.80
CA GLU A 101 1.75 20.62 -17.13
C GLU A 101 1.84 21.43 -15.85
N ASN A 102 2.94 21.25 -15.12
CA ASN A 102 3.23 21.99 -13.90
C ASN A 102 4.70 22.44 -13.92
N PRO A 103 5.01 23.73 -13.69
CA PRO A 103 6.39 24.23 -13.64
C PRO A 103 7.28 23.52 -12.60
N ALA A 104 6.70 22.99 -11.53
CA ALA A 104 7.42 22.28 -10.48
C ALA A 104 7.87 20.86 -10.89
N ILE A 105 7.38 20.34 -12.03
CA ILE A 105 7.68 18.97 -12.49
C ILE A 105 8.84 19.04 -13.49
N PRO A 106 10.00 18.42 -13.19
CA PRO A 106 11.11 18.36 -14.12
C PRO A 106 10.67 17.68 -15.42
N GLY A 107 10.92 18.31 -16.57
CA GLY A 107 10.51 17.74 -17.87
C GLY A 107 8.99 17.66 -18.07
N GLY A 108 8.25 18.70 -17.67
CA GLY A 108 6.82 18.84 -17.94
C GLY A 108 6.44 18.52 -19.39
N LYS A 109 5.25 17.94 -19.58
CA LYS A 109 4.73 17.39 -20.87
C LYS A 109 5.43 16.14 -21.41
N ILE A 110 6.48 15.62 -20.77
CA ILE A 110 7.02 14.29 -21.13
C ILE A 110 6.09 13.21 -20.59
N THR A 111 5.65 12.32 -21.47
CA THR A 111 4.84 11.16 -21.08
C THR A 111 5.70 10.12 -20.38
N ARG A 112 5.30 9.72 -19.18
CA ARG A 112 5.93 8.68 -18.37
C ARG A 112 4.94 7.56 -18.12
N ARG A 113 5.43 6.32 -18.16
CA ARG A 113 4.67 5.19 -17.64
C ARG A 113 4.92 5.12 -16.14
N MET A 114 3.86 5.12 -15.35
CA MET A 114 3.92 5.01 -13.89
C MET A 114 3.08 3.81 -13.46
N ASP A 115 3.74 2.87 -12.78
CA ASP A 115 3.10 1.72 -12.15
C ASP A 115 2.80 2.07 -10.70
N PHE A 116 1.64 1.69 -10.18
CA PHE A 116 1.21 1.99 -8.81
C PHE A 116 0.33 0.87 -8.27
N LEU A 117 0.42 0.63 -6.97
CA LEU A 117 -0.35 -0.36 -6.23
C LEU A 117 -1.46 0.36 -5.47
N TRP A 118 -2.69 -0.12 -5.55
CA TRP A 118 -3.76 0.33 -4.66
C TRP A 118 -3.83 -0.62 -3.48
N VAL A 119 -3.71 -0.07 -2.26
CA VAL A 119 -3.51 -0.88 -1.05
C VAL A 119 -4.51 -0.54 0.05
N ARG A 120 -4.70 -1.50 0.97
CA ARG A 120 -5.35 -1.31 2.27
C ARG A 120 -4.29 -1.46 3.36
N TRP A 121 -4.20 -0.48 4.26
CA TRP A 121 -3.16 -0.46 5.28
C TRP A 121 -3.50 -1.32 6.50
N PHE A 122 -2.45 -1.83 7.13
CA PHE A 122 -2.51 -2.41 8.46
C PHE A 122 -1.95 -1.43 9.49
N GLY A 123 -2.61 -1.35 10.64
CA GLY A 123 -2.14 -0.63 11.83
C GLY A 123 -1.64 -1.60 12.90
N ASP A 124 -0.94 -1.05 13.89
CA ASP A 124 -0.55 -1.76 15.10
C ASP A 124 -1.77 -2.09 15.97
N GLU A 125 -1.72 -3.24 16.66
CA GLU A 125 -2.74 -3.57 17.64
C GLU A 125 -2.49 -2.80 18.96
N PRO A 126 -3.40 -1.92 19.40
CA PRO A 126 -3.22 -1.11 20.59
C PRO A 126 -2.96 -1.96 21.84
N GLY A 127 -1.90 -1.62 22.58
CA GLY A 127 -1.53 -2.32 23.81
C GLY A 127 -0.86 -3.69 23.61
N TYR A 128 -0.71 -4.16 22.37
CA TYR A 128 0.05 -5.38 22.10
C TYR A 128 1.55 -5.10 22.08
N ARG A 129 2.32 -5.87 22.86
CA ARG A 129 3.79 -5.78 22.88
C ARG A 129 4.39 -7.02 22.26
N SER A 130 4.99 -6.86 21.09
CA SER A 130 5.72 -7.89 20.36
C SER A 130 7.21 -7.89 20.71
N GLY A 131 7.97 -8.78 20.08
CA GLY A 131 9.42 -8.75 20.04
C GLY A 131 10.11 -9.95 20.66
N PHE A 132 11.40 -10.06 20.37
CA PHE A 132 12.23 -11.22 20.71
C PHE A 132 12.24 -11.52 22.22
N ARG A 133 12.33 -10.47 23.06
CA ARG A 133 12.30 -10.59 24.53
C ARG A 133 11.01 -11.20 25.07
N ARG A 134 9.91 -11.10 24.32
CA ARG A 134 8.58 -11.61 24.70
C ARG A 134 8.23 -12.91 23.98
N ALA A 135 9.08 -13.36 23.04
CA ALA A 135 8.80 -14.47 22.13
C ALA A 135 7.41 -14.35 21.45
N ARG A 136 7.05 -13.12 21.04
CA ARG A 136 5.77 -12.80 20.41
C ARG A 136 5.98 -12.13 19.07
N LEU A 137 5.36 -12.67 18.03
CA LEU A 137 5.36 -12.08 16.69
C LEU A 137 4.66 -10.71 16.71
N PRO A 138 5.05 -9.77 15.84
CA PRO A 138 4.28 -8.55 15.63
C PRO A 138 2.83 -8.89 15.29
N LYS A 139 1.89 -8.15 15.87
CA LYS A 139 0.45 -8.32 15.65
C LYS A 139 -0.10 -7.03 15.08
N ILE A 140 -0.79 -7.14 13.95
CA ILE A 140 -1.32 -6.01 13.18
C ILE A 140 -2.79 -6.26 12.83
N GLY A 141 -3.56 -5.21 12.67
CA GLY A 141 -4.97 -5.23 12.26
C GLY A 141 -5.20 -4.32 11.06
N PHE A 142 -6.33 -4.46 10.37
CA PHE A 142 -6.66 -3.47 9.33
C PHE A 142 -6.97 -2.11 9.96
N VAL A 143 -6.55 -1.04 9.29
CA VAL A 143 -7.07 0.29 9.61
C VAL A 143 -8.57 0.33 9.27
N GLU A 144 -9.36 1.03 10.10
CA GLU A 144 -10.79 1.15 9.92
C GLU A 144 -11.13 1.81 8.58
N SER A 145 -12.05 1.24 7.81
CA SER A 145 -12.35 1.69 6.45
C SER A 145 -12.85 3.14 6.32
N THR A 146 -13.33 3.74 7.41
CA THR A 146 -13.76 5.14 7.48
C THR A 146 -12.61 6.11 7.69
N ASP A 147 -11.42 5.61 8.04
CA ASP A 147 -10.21 6.42 8.15
C ASP A 147 -9.76 6.86 6.75
N ASP A 148 -9.43 8.14 6.62
CA ASP A 148 -8.96 8.72 5.37
C ASP A 148 -7.63 8.11 4.90
N PHE A 149 -6.85 7.48 5.77
CA PHE A 149 -5.60 6.81 5.41
C PHE A 149 -5.72 5.29 5.28
N ALA A 150 -6.91 4.70 5.44
CA ALA A 150 -7.08 3.25 5.32
C ALA A 150 -6.74 2.70 3.93
N PHE A 151 -6.95 3.51 2.89
CA PHE A 151 -6.67 3.17 1.49
C PHE A 151 -5.84 4.26 0.81
N SER A 152 -4.69 3.87 0.27
CA SER A 152 -3.79 4.76 -0.46
C SER A 152 -3.10 4.07 -1.64
N PHE A 153 -2.17 4.77 -2.29
CA PHE A 153 -1.37 4.22 -3.38
C PHE A 153 0.09 4.05 -2.97
N VAL A 154 0.74 3.05 -3.54
CA VAL A 154 2.14 2.76 -3.27
C VAL A 154 2.90 2.65 -4.58
N ASP A 155 4.08 3.27 -4.65
CA ASP A 155 5.04 3.00 -5.72
C ASP A 155 5.64 1.60 -5.47
N PRO A 156 5.56 0.66 -6.43
CA PRO A 156 6.26 -0.62 -6.34
C PRO A 156 7.75 -0.49 -5.93
N ALA A 157 8.41 0.62 -6.27
CA ALA A 157 9.81 0.86 -5.88
C ALA A 157 10.02 1.04 -4.37
N ASN A 158 8.98 1.41 -3.61
CA ASN A 158 9.03 1.58 -2.15
C ASN A 158 8.73 0.27 -1.39
N VAL A 159 8.30 -0.77 -2.11
CA VAL A 159 8.02 -2.08 -1.52
C VAL A 159 9.34 -2.80 -1.30
N ILE A 160 9.61 -3.20 -0.07
CA ILE A 160 10.80 -3.97 0.27
C ILE A 160 10.67 -5.39 -0.29
N ARG A 161 9.54 -6.05 0.02
CA ARG A 161 9.23 -7.42 -0.42
C ARG A 161 7.76 -7.77 -0.17
N GLY A 162 7.35 -8.96 -0.59
CA GLY A 162 6.10 -9.57 -0.13
C GLY A 162 6.25 -10.08 1.30
N CYS A 163 5.16 -10.10 2.07
CA CYS A 163 5.15 -10.68 3.41
C CYS A 163 4.06 -11.74 3.58
N HIS A 164 4.23 -12.61 4.57
CA HIS A 164 3.26 -13.63 4.92
C HIS A 164 2.58 -13.27 6.24
N LEU A 165 1.27 -13.03 6.16
CA LEU A 165 0.45 -12.69 7.33
C LEU A 165 -0.37 -13.91 7.77
N ILE A 166 -0.23 -14.29 9.03
CA ILE A 166 -0.94 -15.42 9.62
C ILE A 166 -2.16 -14.89 10.37
N PRO A 167 -3.39 -15.27 10.03
CA PRO A 167 -4.58 -14.85 10.77
C PRO A 167 -4.46 -15.17 12.27
N ALA A 168 -4.82 -14.21 13.11
CA ALA A 168 -4.93 -14.43 14.55
C ALA A 168 -6.26 -15.15 14.85
N PHE A 169 -6.28 -16.48 14.68
CA PHE A 169 -7.49 -17.30 14.81
C PHE A 169 -8.23 -17.10 16.16
N ASN A 170 -7.49 -16.81 17.23
CA ASN A 170 -8.04 -16.54 18.56
C ASN A 170 -8.80 -15.20 18.67
N ALA A 171 -8.48 -14.22 17.83
CA ALA A 171 -9.14 -12.91 17.79
C ALA A 171 -10.43 -12.96 16.98
N GLY A 172 -10.61 -14.00 16.15
CA GLY A 172 -11.80 -14.18 15.32
C GLY A 172 -11.86 -13.22 14.13
N ARG A 173 -13.06 -13.15 13.56
CA ARG A 173 -13.39 -12.38 12.36
C ARG A 173 -14.49 -11.37 12.69
N GLY A 174 -14.55 -10.29 11.92
CA GLY A 174 -15.56 -9.26 12.10
C GLY A 174 -15.69 -8.33 10.91
N THR A 175 -16.76 -7.55 10.92
CA THR A 175 -17.07 -6.56 9.88
C THR A 175 -16.82 -5.13 10.34
N THR A 176 -16.36 -4.92 11.58
CA THR A 176 -16.18 -3.58 12.16
C THR A 176 -15.24 -2.71 11.34
N LEU A 177 -14.10 -3.27 10.91
CA LEU A 177 -13.08 -2.56 10.15
C LEU A 177 -13.45 -2.33 8.67
N LEU A 178 -14.46 -3.05 8.16
CA LEU A 178 -15.02 -2.88 6.82
C LEU A 178 -16.48 -3.37 6.80
N PRO A 179 -17.45 -2.48 7.12
CA PRO A 179 -18.84 -2.87 7.33
C PRO A 179 -19.55 -3.42 6.10
N GLN A 180 -19.06 -3.10 4.90
CA GLN A 180 -19.64 -3.57 3.64
C GLN A 180 -19.41 -5.07 3.49
N SER A 181 -20.48 -5.84 3.28
CA SER A 181 -20.41 -7.30 3.11
C SER A 181 -19.70 -7.72 1.82
N ARG A 182 -19.92 -7.00 0.71
CA ARG A 182 -19.18 -7.20 -0.54
C ARG A 182 -18.32 -5.98 -0.81
N SER A 183 -17.01 -6.19 -0.90
CA SER A 183 -16.05 -5.12 -1.15
C SER A 183 -14.91 -5.59 -2.04
N ILE A 184 -14.48 -4.72 -2.95
CA ILE A 184 -13.27 -4.95 -3.75
C ILE A 184 -12.02 -5.04 -2.86
N ALA A 185 -12.06 -4.57 -1.61
CA ALA A 185 -10.95 -4.75 -0.67
C ALA A 185 -10.73 -6.23 -0.27
N ARG A 186 -11.73 -7.11 -0.46
CA ARG A 186 -11.64 -8.56 -0.18
C ARG A 186 -11.30 -9.37 -1.42
N ARG A 187 -10.24 -8.98 -2.13
CA ARG A 187 -9.82 -9.67 -3.36
C ARG A 187 -9.36 -11.10 -3.16
N LEU A 188 -8.71 -11.38 -2.03
CA LEU A 188 -8.19 -12.70 -1.71
C LEU A 188 -9.31 -13.74 -1.57
N ASN A 189 -10.39 -13.36 -0.86
CA ASN A 189 -11.59 -14.19 -0.67
C ASN A 189 -12.85 -13.37 -1.00
N PRO A 190 -13.27 -13.32 -2.27
CA PRO A 190 -14.40 -12.48 -2.69
C PRO A 190 -15.76 -12.87 -2.09
N GLU A 191 -15.90 -14.13 -1.66
CA GLU A 191 -17.12 -14.64 -1.02
C GLU A 191 -17.18 -14.34 0.48
N ASP A 192 -16.06 -13.92 1.09
CA ASP A 192 -16.02 -13.58 2.50
C ASP A 192 -16.81 -12.28 2.75
N ILE A 193 -17.67 -12.31 3.78
CA ILE A 193 -18.46 -11.16 4.20
C ILE A 193 -17.83 -10.38 5.36
N ASP A 194 -16.78 -10.93 5.97
CA ASP A 194 -16.04 -10.41 7.11
C ASP A 194 -14.52 -10.56 6.90
N ASP A 195 -13.73 -9.85 7.71
CA ASP A 195 -12.27 -9.94 7.68
C ASP A 195 -11.76 -10.53 9.01
N TRP A 196 -10.59 -11.16 8.98
CA TRP A 196 -9.85 -11.40 10.23
C TRP A 196 -9.53 -10.07 10.89
N LEU A 197 -9.79 -9.96 12.20
CA LEU A 197 -9.55 -8.72 12.94
C LEU A 197 -8.06 -8.40 13.04
N ASN A 198 -7.24 -9.45 13.12
CA ASN A 198 -5.83 -9.35 13.43
C ASN A 198 -5.02 -10.42 12.71
N PHE A 199 -3.74 -10.11 12.47
CA PHE A 199 -2.76 -10.98 11.84
C PHE A 199 -1.44 -10.93 12.62
N TYR A 200 -0.72 -12.04 12.63
CA TYR A 200 0.66 -12.10 13.04
C TYR A 200 1.56 -11.97 11.82
N VAL A 201 2.57 -11.12 11.92
CA VAL A 201 3.59 -10.97 10.87
C VAL A 201 4.59 -12.11 11.01
N ASN A 202 4.70 -12.93 9.98
CA ASN A 202 5.76 -13.93 9.91
C ASN A 202 7.06 -13.25 9.44
N MET A 203 8.15 -13.46 10.18
CA MET A 203 9.49 -12.92 9.89
C MET A 203 10.40 -13.99 9.31
#